data_AF-A0A9E3XIP8-F1
#
_entry.id   AF-A0A9E3XIP8-F1
#
_cell.length_a   1.000
_cell.length_b   1.000
_cell.length_c   1.000
_cell.angle_alpha   90.00
_cell.angle_beta   90.00
_cell.angle_gamma   90.00
#
_symmetry.space_group_name_H-M   'P 1'
#
loop_
_entity.id
_entity.type
_entity.pdbx_description
1 polymer ?
#
loop_
_entity_poly.entity_id
_entity_poly.type
_entity_poly.pdbx_seq_one_letter_code
_entity_poly.pdbx_strand_id
1 'polypeptide(L)'
;YSQVIPRGDDLVGLSQAFLYAGSASVVASLWEISDPSTARFMARFYENLREQKHKAAALAQTQREMISRNLKADDDQGEYDYSHPYFWAAFVLIGDWE
;
A
#
# COMPACT_ATOMS: atom_id res chain seq x y z
N TYR A 1 -13.75 32.31 -4.85
CA TYR A 1 -12.92 31.66 -3.82
C TYR A 1 -12.81 30.17 -4.14
N SER A 2 -11.82 29.78 -4.94
CA SER A 2 -11.43 28.39 -5.14
C SER A 2 -10.23 28.17 -4.23
N GLN A 3 -10.42 27.46 -3.12
CA GLN A 3 -9.32 27.02 -2.27
C GLN A 3 -8.59 25.93 -3.05
N VAL A 4 -7.45 26.29 -3.64
CA VAL A 4 -6.54 25.32 -4.24
C VAL A 4 -5.89 24.60 -3.07
N ILE A 5 -6.43 23.44 -2.70
CA ILE A 5 -5.79 22.57 -1.71
C ILE A 5 -4.44 22.16 -2.30
N PRO A 6 -3.31 22.40 -1.62
CA PRO A 6 -2.01 21.94 -2.09
C PRO A 6 -2.06 20.42 -2.29
N ARG A 7 -1.68 19.93 -3.48
CA ARG A 7 -1.63 18.48 -3.77
C ARG A 7 -0.73 17.78 -2.74
N GLY A 8 -1.36 17.11 -1.78
CA GLY A 8 -0.71 16.51 -0.61
C GLY A 8 -1.55 16.64 0.67
N ASP A 9 -2.27 17.75 0.84
CA ASP A 9 -3.12 17.99 2.03
C ASP A 9 -4.36 17.10 2.07
N ASP A 10 -4.90 16.71 0.92
CA ASP A 10 -6.08 15.83 0.85
C ASP A 10 -5.78 14.41 1.39
N LEU A 11 -4.59 13.86 1.10
CA LEU A 11 -4.19 12.54 1.59
C LEU A 11 -3.97 12.57 3.11
N VAL A 12 -3.39 13.66 3.60
CA VAL A 12 -3.20 13.91 5.03
C VAL A 12 -4.56 14.08 5.72
N GLY A 13 -5.47 14.89 5.15
CA GLY A 13 -6.81 15.10 5.70
C GLY A 13 -7.65 13.82 5.73
N LEU A 14 -7.60 13.00 4.67
CA LEU A 14 -8.33 11.75 4.59
C LEU A 14 -7.78 10.70 5.56
N SER A 15 -6.46 10.50 5.59
CA SER A 15 -5.82 9.57 6.53
C SER A 15 -6.06 9.99 7.98
N GLN A 16 -5.98 11.28 8.29
CA GLN A 16 -6.34 11.81 9.61
C GLN A 16 -7.81 11.57 9.95
N ALA A 17 -8.74 11.77 9.01
CA ALA A 17 -10.17 11.51 9.25
C ALA A 17 -10.42 10.04 9.64
N PHE A 18 -9.74 9.08 9.00
CA PHE A 18 -9.83 7.67 9.39
C PHE A 18 -9.23 7.38 10.76
N LEU A 19 -8.11 8.01 11.11
CA LEU A 19 -7.53 7.90 12.45
C LEU A 19 -8.45 8.51 13.53
N TYR A 20 -9.04 9.67 13.25
CA TYR A 20 -10.05 10.31 14.13
C TYR A 20 -11.31 9.46 14.27
N ALA A 21 -11.69 8.72 13.23
CA ALA A 21 -12.81 7.77 13.28
C ALA A 21 -12.51 6.50 14.11
N GLY A 22 -11.31 6.37 14.66
CA GLY A 22 -10.92 5.28 15.56
C GLY A 22 -10.12 4.15 14.90
N SER A 23 -9.71 4.29 13.64
CA SER A 23 -8.77 3.34 13.03
C SER A 23 -7.41 3.45 13.70
N ALA A 24 -6.83 2.31 14.13
CA ALA A 24 -5.50 2.29 14.74
C ALA A 24 -4.40 2.62 13.73
N SER A 25 -4.57 2.23 12.46
CA SER A 25 -3.60 2.48 11.38
C SER A 25 -4.32 2.57 10.03
N VAL A 26 -3.75 3.35 9.11
CA VAL A 26 -4.25 3.56 7.75
C VAL A 26 -3.14 3.24 6.76
N VAL A 27 -3.43 2.39 5.77
CA VAL A 27 -2.55 2.17 4.61
C VAL A 27 -3.16 2.89 3.41
N ALA A 28 -2.39 3.75 2.76
CA ALA A 28 -2.83 4.54 1.61
C ALA A 28 -1.76 4.54 0.50
N SER A 29 -2.18 4.77 -0.75
CA SER A 29 -1.27 4.97 -1.87
C SER A 29 -1.05 6.46 -2.15
N LEU A 30 0.19 6.86 -2.44
CA LEU A 30 0.58 8.23 -2.77
C LEU A 30 0.13 8.65 -4.18
N TRP A 31 -0.03 7.68 -5.07
CA TRP A 31 -0.53 7.86 -6.44
C TRP A 31 -1.51 6.75 -6.79
N GLU A 32 -2.22 6.94 -7.89
CA GLU A 32 -3.11 5.93 -8.46
C GLU A 32 -2.28 4.78 -9.03
N ILE A 33 -2.61 3.55 -8.64
CA ILE A 33 -1.98 2.31 -9.11
C ILE A 33 -3.06 1.46 -9.80
N SER A 34 -2.66 0.76 -10.86
CA SER A 34 -3.50 -0.22 -11.57
C SER A 34 -4.13 -1.26 -10.64
N ASP A 35 -5.44 -1.49 -10.76
CA ASP A 35 -6.25 -2.37 -9.90
C ASP A 35 -5.65 -3.78 -9.65
N PRO A 36 -5.14 -4.53 -10.65
CA PRO A 36 -4.60 -5.87 -10.44
C PRO A 36 -3.36 -5.87 -9.54
N SER A 37 -2.52 -4.83 -9.64
CA SER A 37 -1.32 -4.69 -8.82
C SER A 37 -1.69 -4.35 -7.37
N THR A 38 -2.64 -3.43 -7.18
CA THR A 38 -3.14 -3.04 -5.85
C THR A 38 -3.77 -4.22 -5.12
N ALA A 39 -4.65 -4.98 -5.79
CA ALA A 39 -5.31 -6.13 -5.20
C ALA A 39 -4.29 -7.19 -4.74
N ARG A 40 -3.26 -7.44 -5.56
CA ARG A 40 -2.20 -8.39 -5.22
C ARG A 40 -1.32 -7.91 -4.09
N PHE A 41 -0.95 -6.63 -4.09
CA PHE A 41 -0.21 -6.03 -2.99
C PHE A 41 -0.96 -6.18 -1.68
N MET A 42 -2.25 -5.84 -1.65
CA MET A 42 -3.07 -5.94 -0.45
C MET A 42 -3.26 -7.38 0.01
N ALA A 43 -3.48 -8.33 -0.90
CA ALA A 43 -3.56 -9.74 -0.56
C ALA A 43 -2.28 -10.22 0.16
N ARG A 44 -1.12 -9.91 -0.41
CA ARG A 44 0.18 -10.28 0.19
C ARG A 44 0.48 -9.53 1.47
N PHE A 45 0.11 -8.26 1.56
CA PHE A 45 0.21 -7.49 2.80
C PHE A 45 -0.60 -8.13 3.92
N TYR A 46 -1.83 -8.56 3.67
CA TYR A 46 -2.65 -9.24 4.68
C TYR A 46 -2.13 -10.64 5.03
N GLU A 47 -1.58 -11.39 4.08
CA GLU A 47 -0.87 -12.65 4.37
C GLU A 47 0.33 -12.42 5.30
N ASN A 48 1.20 -11.48 4.94
CA ASN A 48 2.36 -11.10 5.74
C ASN A 48 1.94 -10.55 7.11
N LEU A 49 0.82 -9.82 7.22
CA LEU A 49 0.28 -9.32 8.48
C LEU A 49 -0.29 -10.43 9.37
N ARG A 50 -0.73 -11.55 8.80
CA ARG A 50 -1.16 -12.71 9.61
C ARG A 50 0.04 -13.47 10.18
N GLU A 51 1.15 -13.49 9.47
CA GLU A 51 2.38 -14.17 9.89
C GLU A 51 3.26 -13.30 10.80
N GLN A 52 3.24 -11.99 10.59
CA GLN A 52 4.04 -11.02 11.33
C GLN A 52 3.19 -10.32 12.39
N LYS A 53 3.79 -10.00 13.53
CA LYS A 53 3.07 -9.28 14.60
C LYS A 53 2.92 -7.78 14.30
N HIS A 54 3.76 -7.22 13.43
CA HIS A 54 3.90 -5.78 13.23
C HIS A 54 3.50 -5.35 11.81
N LYS A 55 2.62 -4.35 11.70
CA LYS A 55 2.09 -3.84 10.42
C LYS A 55 3.19 -3.25 9.55
N ALA A 56 4.13 -2.52 10.14
CA ALA A 56 5.27 -1.95 9.41
C ALA A 56 6.18 -3.02 8.82
N ALA A 57 6.40 -4.11 9.55
CA ALA A 57 7.20 -5.24 9.09
C ALA A 57 6.50 -5.97 7.92
N ALA A 58 5.17 -6.18 8.03
CA ALA A 58 4.37 -6.79 6.97
C ALA A 58 4.39 -5.96 5.68
N LEU A 59 4.31 -4.63 5.81
CA LEU A 59 4.39 -3.71 4.66
C LEU A 59 5.77 -3.79 3.99
N ALA A 60 6.84 -3.66 4.77
CA ALA A 60 8.20 -3.71 4.27
C ALA A 60 8.51 -5.07 3.60
N GLN A 61 8.00 -6.17 4.16
CA GLN A 61 8.15 -7.49 3.58
C GLN A 61 7.43 -7.60 2.23
N THR A 62 6.19 -7.13 2.15
CA THR A 62 5.41 -7.12 0.91
C THR A 62 6.09 -6.29 -0.19
N GLN A 63 6.65 -5.13 0.17
CA GLN A 63 7.43 -4.31 -0.76
C GLN A 63 8.68 -5.05 -1.25
N ARG A 64 9.42 -5.71 -0.35
CA ARG A 64 10.60 -6.52 -0.72
C ARG A 64 10.24 -7.68 -1.65
N GLU A 65 9.10 -8.33 -1.45
CA GLU A 65 8.62 -9.42 -2.29
C GLU A 65 8.21 -8.96 -3.70
N MET A 66 7.66 -7.74 -3.83
CA MET A 66 7.40 -7.14 -5.15
C MET A 66 8.71 -6.73 -5.84
N ILE A 67 9.68 -6.19 -5.09
CA ILE A 67 11.01 -5.83 -5.63
C ILE A 67 11.78 -7.06 -6.12
N SER A 68 11.74 -8.17 -5.36
CA SER A 68 12.54 -9.35 -5.66
C SER A 68 12.02 -10.19 -6.83
N ARG A 69 10.97 -9.75 -7.54
CA ARG A 69 10.28 -10.52 -8.59
C ARG A 69 9.70 -11.85 -8.12
N ASN A 70 9.62 -12.07 -6.81
CA ASN A 70 9.05 -13.30 -6.25
C ASN A 70 7.52 -13.31 -6.38
N LEU A 71 6.91 -12.14 -6.55
CA LEU A 71 5.51 -12.01 -6.93
C LEU A 71 5.31 -12.14 -8.43
N LYS A 72 5.62 -13.33 -8.95
CA LYS A 72 5.17 -13.73 -10.28
C LYS A 72 3.66 -13.97 -10.24
N ALA A 73 2.96 -13.50 -11.28
CA ALA A 73 1.58 -13.89 -11.49
C ALA A 73 1.54 -15.39 -11.77
N ASP A 74 0.90 -16.15 -10.89
CA ASP A 74 0.51 -17.55 -11.16
C ASP A 74 -0.77 -17.62 -12.00
N ASP A 75 -1.08 -16.52 -12.69
CA ASP A 75 -2.27 -16.37 -13.52
C ASP A 75 -1.85 -16.59 -14.97
N ASP A 76 -2.65 -17.34 -15.71
CA ASP A 76 -2.43 -17.85 -17.08
C ASP A 76 -2.31 -16.73 -18.15
N GLN A 77 -2.29 -15.47 -17.70
CA GLN A 77 -2.32 -14.24 -18.48
C GLN A 77 -1.03 -13.44 -18.26
N GLY A 78 0.07 -13.93 -18.84
CA GLY A 78 1.27 -13.12 -19.09
C GLY A 78 2.15 -12.76 -17.88
N GLU A 79 3.45 -12.77 -18.11
CA GLU A 79 4.48 -12.40 -17.13
C GLU A 79 4.49 -10.87 -16.95
N TYR A 80 3.57 -10.33 -16.13
CA TYR A 80 3.57 -8.91 -15.77
C TYR A 80 4.72 -8.61 -14.78
N ASP A 81 5.66 -7.74 -15.18
CA ASP A 81 6.76 -7.29 -14.31
C ASP A 81 6.28 -6.19 -13.35
N TYR A 82 5.93 -6.58 -12.14
CA TYR A 82 5.53 -5.65 -11.06
C TYR A 82 6.72 -5.09 -10.25
N SER A 83 7.97 -5.33 -10.68
CA SER A 83 9.16 -4.83 -9.95
C SER A 83 9.28 -3.32 -9.97
N HIS A 84 8.61 -2.66 -10.92
CA HIS A 84 8.72 -1.22 -11.09
C HIS A 84 8.22 -0.49 -9.83
N PRO A 85 8.98 0.49 -9.29
CA PRO A 85 8.62 1.23 -8.07
C PRO A 85 7.22 1.82 -8.06
N TYR A 86 6.68 2.13 -9.24
CA TYR A 86 5.30 2.57 -9.42
C TYR A 86 4.27 1.66 -8.73
N PHE A 87 4.51 0.35 -8.63
CA PHE A 87 3.53 -0.60 -8.09
C PHE A 87 3.61 -0.79 -6.57
N TRP A 88 4.79 -0.66 -5.96
CA TRP A 88 4.99 -0.96 -4.53
C TRP A 88 5.35 0.25 -3.69
N ALA A 89 6.01 1.26 -4.27
CA ALA A 89 6.53 2.42 -3.53
C ALA A 89 5.45 3.44 -3.21
N ALA A 90 4.23 3.28 -3.74
CA ALA A 90 3.13 4.19 -3.45
C ALA A 90 2.58 3.99 -2.05
N PHE A 91 2.70 2.78 -1.48
CA PHE A 91 2.00 2.44 -0.24
C PHE A 91 2.75 2.95 0.99
N VAL A 92 2.02 3.68 1.83
CA VAL A 92 2.49 4.21 3.10
C VAL A 92 1.56 3.79 4.23
N LEU A 93 2.14 3.53 5.41
CA LEU A 93 1.41 3.25 6.65
C LEU A 93 1.45 4.50 7.53
N ILE A 94 0.28 4.93 8.01
CA ILE A 94 0.08 6.10 8.86
C ILE A 94 -0.67 5.66 10.13
N GLY A 95 -0.28 6.13 11.30
CA GLY A 95 -0.87 5.74 12.59
C GLY A 95 0.00 4.72 13.32
N ASP A 96 -0.61 3.80 14.07
CA ASP A 96 0.12 2.82 14.88
C ASP A 96 0.85 1.80 13.99
N TRP A 97 2.15 1.64 14.21
CA TRP A 97 3.02 0.75 13.43
C TRP A 97 3.38 -0.55 14.17
N GLU A 98 3.00 -0.68 15.45
CA GLU A 98 3.20 -1.90 16.24
C GLU A 98 2.26 -3.05 15.84
#